data_AF-A0A935Q0W1-F1
#
_entry.id   AF-A0A935Q0W1-F1
#
_cell.length_a   1.000
_cell.length_b   1.000
_cell.length_c   1.000
_cell.angle_alpha   90.00
_cell.angle_beta   90.00
_cell.angle_gamma   90.00
#
_symmetry.space_group_name_H-M   'P 1'
#
loop_
_entity.id
_entity.type
_entity.pdbx_description
1 polymer ?
#
loop_
_entity_poly.entity_id
_entity_poly.type
_entity_poly.pdbx_seq_one_letter_code
_entity_poly.pdbx_strand_id
1 'polypeptide(L)'
;MERIIRRYSAYFPRWCQAFGDHVPDPGGEARAVEWLVGADCVGVIVLPEIRHLLTHELLGAKTPELEFCARSLRLNQRDYKEVTVLGHPGYAALCELLLGVDEAHMFLTYHLIYPPGTRIITVSRKPPLPLLYKEMAPLPISVTE
;
A
#
# COMPACT_ATOMS: atom_id res chain seq x y z
N MET A 1 -11.90 9.28 -11.00
CA MET A 1 -10.77 10.14 -11.40
C MET A 1 -9.61 9.24 -11.79
N GLU A 2 -8.92 9.49 -12.90
CA GLU A 2 -7.72 8.73 -13.24
C GLU A 2 -6.51 9.26 -12.44
N ARG A 3 -5.66 8.34 -12.00
CA ARG A 3 -4.47 8.60 -11.19
C ARG A 3 -3.30 7.79 -11.73
N ILE A 4 -2.09 8.33 -11.60
CA ILE A 4 -0.86 7.62 -11.98
C ILE A 4 -0.10 7.22 -10.71
N ILE A 5 0.14 5.92 -10.57
CA ILE A 5 0.99 5.39 -9.51
C ILE A 5 2.38 5.10 -10.08
N ARG A 6 3.37 5.92 -9.69
CA ARG A 6 4.79 5.67 -9.94
C ARG A 6 5.24 4.52 -9.06
N ARG A 7 5.72 3.42 -9.65
CA ARG A 7 6.06 2.21 -8.89
C ARG A 7 7.55 2.08 -8.72
N TYR A 8 7.97 1.59 -7.55
CA TYR A 8 9.39 1.41 -7.26
C TYR A 8 9.68 0.10 -6.55
N SER A 9 10.85 -0.46 -6.86
CA SER A 9 11.45 -1.58 -6.15
C SER A 9 12.74 -1.13 -5.49
N ALA A 10 12.98 -1.55 -4.26
CA ALA A 10 14.27 -1.32 -3.62
C ALA A 10 15.40 -2.08 -4.34
N TYR A 11 16.60 -1.48 -4.42
CA TYR A 11 17.81 -2.16 -4.93
C TYR A 11 18.34 -3.19 -3.94
N PHE A 12 18.21 -2.90 -2.64
CA PHE A 12 18.79 -3.72 -1.59
C PHE A 12 17.78 -4.75 -1.07
N PRO A 13 18.14 -6.04 -1.02
CA PRO A 13 17.32 -7.05 -0.38
C PRO A 13 17.07 -6.69 1.08
N ARG A 14 15.83 -6.88 1.55
CA ARG A 14 15.43 -6.65 2.96
C ARG A 14 15.54 -5.18 3.39
N TRP A 15 15.50 -4.28 2.42
CA TRP A 15 15.33 -2.86 2.68
C TRP A 15 13.89 -2.55 3.09
N CYS A 16 13.75 -1.65 4.07
CA CYS A 16 12.49 -1.12 4.56
C CYS A 16 12.61 0.40 4.67
N GLN A 17 11.57 1.11 4.23
CA GLN A 17 11.44 2.53 4.56
C GLN A 17 11.15 2.67 6.05
N ALA A 18 11.78 3.65 6.70
CA ALA A 18 11.43 4.00 8.07
C ALA A 18 10.13 4.81 8.10
N PHE A 19 9.21 4.42 8.98
CA PHE A 19 7.95 5.12 9.24
C PHE A 19 7.97 5.88 10.59
N GLY A 20 9.16 6.19 11.11
CA GLY A 20 9.34 6.64 12.50
C GLY A 20 9.35 5.46 13.48
N ASP A 21 9.12 5.74 14.76
CA ASP A 21 9.02 4.71 15.81
C ASP A 21 7.74 3.89 15.62
N HIS A 22 7.87 2.76 14.95
CA HIS A 22 6.85 1.72 14.88
C HIS A 22 7.21 0.62 15.88
N VAL A 23 6.30 0.35 16.81
CA VAL A 23 6.35 -0.84 17.64
C VAL A 23 5.37 -1.83 17.01
N PRO A 24 5.83 -3.02 16.54
CA PRO A 24 4.95 -4.06 16.05
C PRO A 24 3.86 -4.34 17.09
N ASP A 25 2.60 -4.34 16.68
CA ASP A 25 1.50 -4.71 17.58
C ASP A 25 1.80 -6.09 18.17
N PRO A 26 1.89 -6.26 19.51
CA PRO A 26 2.14 -7.56 20.15
C PRO A 26 1.10 -8.63 19.79
N GLY A 27 -0.09 -8.24 19.30
CA GLY A 27 -1.12 -9.13 18.75
C GLY A 27 -1.19 -9.13 17.20
N GLY A 28 -0.32 -8.39 16.53
CA GLY A 28 -0.32 -8.13 15.08
C GLY A 28 0.35 -9.20 14.23
N GLU A 29 1.14 -10.10 14.84
CA GLU A 29 1.84 -11.19 14.12
C GLU A 29 0.89 -12.17 13.38
N ALA A 30 -0.42 -12.07 13.62
CA ALA A 30 -1.46 -12.88 12.96
C ALA A 30 -2.53 -12.06 12.21
N ARG A 31 -2.40 -10.72 12.09
CA ARG A 31 -3.39 -9.89 11.37
C ARG A 31 -3.00 -9.74 9.91
N ALA A 32 -3.98 -9.85 9.02
CA ALA A 32 -3.78 -9.83 7.57
C ALA A 32 -3.20 -8.48 7.06
N VAL A 33 -3.49 -7.40 7.78
CA VAL A 33 -3.09 -6.02 7.46
C VAL A 33 -2.72 -5.25 8.73
N GLU A 34 -1.54 -4.65 8.76
CA GLU A 34 -1.11 -3.65 9.76
C GLU A 34 -0.75 -2.34 9.04
N TRP A 35 -1.10 -1.20 9.63
CA TRP A 35 -0.92 0.12 9.02
C TRP A 35 0.27 0.88 9.62
N LEU A 36 1.01 1.56 8.77
CA LEU A 36 2.11 2.46 9.11
C LEU A 36 1.75 3.85 8.59
N VAL A 37 1.82 4.90 9.41
CA VAL A 37 1.46 6.26 8.99
C VAL A 37 2.64 7.20 9.22
N GLY A 38 3.08 7.85 8.15
CA GLY A 38 4.06 8.93 8.17
C GLY A 38 3.45 10.24 7.65
N ALA A 39 4.24 11.32 7.68
CA ALA A 39 3.76 12.66 7.32
C ALA A 39 3.21 12.77 5.88
N ASP A 40 3.83 12.09 4.92
CA ASP A 40 3.47 12.14 3.49
C ASP A 40 3.22 10.76 2.88
N CYS A 41 3.14 9.72 3.73
CA CYS A 41 3.07 8.34 3.26
C CYS A 41 2.29 7.44 4.20
N VAL A 42 1.69 6.41 3.64
CA VAL A 42 0.98 5.36 4.34
C VAL A 42 1.56 4.03 3.88
N GLY A 43 1.97 3.20 4.84
CA GLY A 43 2.39 1.83 4.64
C GLY A 43 1.30 0.86 5.08
N VAL A 44 1.21 -0.25 4.37
CA VAL A 44 0.39 -1.41 4.75
C VAL A 44 1.26 -2.64 4.70
N ILE A 45 1.39 -3.31 5.84
CA ILE A 45 2.05 -4.59 6.00
C ILE A 45 1.02 -5.65 5.62
N VAL A 46 1.31 -6.44 4.60
CA VAL A 46 0.42 -7.49 4.08
C VAL A 46 1.07 -8.85 4.23
N LEU A 47 0.28 -9.82 4.68
CA LEU A 47 0.64 -11.22 4.63
C LEU A 47 0.79 -11.73 3.18
N PRO A 48 1.53 -12.82 2.96
CA PRO A 48 1.77 -13.37 1.62
C PRO A 48 0.50 -13.61 0.78
N GLU A 49 -0.58 -14.06 1.43
CA GLU A 49 -1.86 -14.37 0.78
C GLU A 49 -2.54 -13.10 0.24
N ILE A 50 -2.61 -12.04 1.06
CA ILE A 50 -3.15 -10.74 0.67
C ILE A 50 -2.30 -10.10 -0.42
N ARG A 51 -0.97 -10.22 -0.32
CA ARG A 51 -0.05 -9.72 -1.35
C ARG A 51 -0.33 -10.36 -2.71
N HIS A 52 -0.51 -11.68 -2.77
CA HIS A 52 -0.76 -12.37 -4.03
C HIS A 52 -2.06 -11.89 -4.67
N LEU A 53 -3.10 -11.75 -3.85
CA LEU A 53 -4.38 -11.20 -4.25
C LEU A 53 -4.25 -9.77 -4.80
N LEU A 54 -3.54 -8.87 -4.09
CA LEU A 54 -3.35 -7.48 -4.54
C LEU A 54 -2.53 -7.41 -5.82
N THR A 55 -1.52 -8.27 -5.96
CA THR A 55 -0.70 -8.34 -7.18
C THR A 55 -1.55 -8.71 -8.39
N HIS A 56 -2.44 -9.70 -8.23
CA HIS A 56 -3.35 -10.12 -9.29
C HIS A 56 -4.32 -9.00 -9.70
N GLU A 57 -4.91 -8.30 -8.74
CA GLU A 57 -5.88 -7.23 -9.01
C GLU A 57 -5.24 -5.95 -9.56
N LEU A 58 -4.05 -5.58 -9.08
CA LEU A 58 -3.37 -4.34 -9.49
C LEU A 58 -2.59 -4.48 -10.79
N LEU A 59 -2.02 -5.66 -11.09
CA LEU A 59 -1.16 -5.87 -12.26
C LEU A 59 -1.81 -6.77 -13.31
N GLY A 60 -3.13 -6.90 -13.26
CA GLY A 60 -3.92 -7.59 -14.27
C GLY A 60 -3.92 -6.88 -15.64
N ALA A 61 -4.65 -7.45 -16.59
CA ALA A 61 -4.69 -6.94 -17.98
C ALA A 61 -5.49 -5.63 -18.16
N LYS A 62 -6.24 -5.20 -17.14
CA LYS A 62 -7.08 -4.00 -17.17
C LYS A 62 -6.55 -2.96 -16.19
N THR A 63 -6.82 -1.69 -16.47
CA THR A 63 -6.59 -0.60 -15.51
C THR A 63 -7.34 -0.91 -14.22
N PRO A 64 -6.66 -0.97 -13.07
CA PRO A 64 -7.32 -1.25 -11.80
C PRO A 64 -8.29 -0.14 -11.42
N GLU A 65 -9.47 -0.54 -10.95
CA GLU A 65 -10.51 0.36 -10.46
C GLU A 65 -10.56 0.26 -8.93
N LEU A 66 -10.39 1.40 -8.25
CA LEU A 66 -10.42 1.53 -6.81
C LEU A 66 -11.59 2.43 -6.41
N GLU A 67 -12.53 1.90 -5.64
CA GLU A 67 -13.67 2.67 -5.15
C GLU A 67 -13.69 2.65 -3.61
N PHE A 68 -13.65 3.84 -3.04
CA PHE A 68 -13.70 4.05 -1.61
C PHE A 68 -15.13 4.27 -1.15
N CYS A 69 -15.76 3.26 -0.57
CA CYS A 69 -17.06 3.43 0.07
C CYS A 69 -16.90 3.69 1.58
N ALA A 70 -17.95 4.23 2.21
CA ALA A 70 -17.94 4.59 3.63
C ALA A 70 -17.51 3.46 4.60
N ARG A 71 -17.76 2.19 4.25
CA ARG A 71 -17.39 1.01 5.06
C ARG A 71 -16.87 -0.15 4.22
N SER A 72 -16.43 0.12 3.00
CA SER A 72 -15.84 -0.89 2.13
C SER A 72 -14.86 -0.27 1.16
N LEU A 73 -13.86 -1.06 0.78
CA LEU A 73 -13.00 -0.76 -0.34
C LEU A 73 -13.35 -1.74 -1.45
N ARG A 74 -13.58 -1.26 -2.67
CA ARG A 74 -13.69 -2.13 -3.84
C ARG A 74 -12.46 -1.97 -4.70
N LEU A 75 -11.77 -3.07 -4.98
CA LEU A 75 -10.70 -3.14 -5.97
C LEU A 75 -11.16 -4.08 -7.08
N ASN A 76 -11.36 -3.53 -8.28
CA ASN A 76 -11.99 -4.20 -9.40
C ASN A 76 -13.35 -4.81 -9.00
N GLN A 77 -13.44 -6.14 -8.96
CA GLN A 77 -14.65 -6.88 -8.59
C GLN A 77 -14.63 -7.39 -7.14
N ARG A 78 -13.58 -7.08 -6.36
CA ARG A 78 -13.43 -7.55 -4.99
C ARG A 78 -13.79 -6.47 -3.99
N ASP A 79 -14.75 -6.79 -3.13
CA ASP A 79 -15.10 -5.97 -1.97
C ASP A 79 -14.30 -6.41 -0.73
N TYR A 80 -13.70 -5.44 -0.04
CA TYR A 80 -13.11 -5.59 1.29
C TYR A 80 -13.97 -4.86 2.30
N LYS A 81 -14.38 -5.57 3.35
CA LYS A 81 -15.31 -5.08 4.39
C LYS A 81 -14.78 -5.30 5.81
N GLU A 82 -13.49 -5.55 5.94
CA GLU A 82 -12.88 -5.86 7.23
C GLU A 82 -12.84 -4.61 8.12
N VAL A 83 -13.75 -4.56 9.10
CA VAL A 83 -14.01 -3.37 9.93
C VAL A 83 -12.76 -2.91 10.68
N THR A 84 -11.91 -3.83 11.14
CA THR A 84 -10.66 -3.55 11.84
C THR A 84 -9.63 -2.84 10.93
N VAL A 85 -9.60 -3.20 9.65
CA VAL A 85 -8.69 -2.61 8.67
C VAL A 85 -9.20 -1.25 8.18
N LEU A 86 -10.50 -1.18 7.86
CA LEU A 86 -11.14 0.03 7.32
C LEU A 86 -11.40 1.10 8.40
N GLY A 87 -11.57 0.69 9.66
CA GLY A 87 -11.72 1.61 10.79
C GLY A 87 -10.40 2.20 11.28
N HIS A 88 -9.26 1.76 10.75
CA HIS A 88 -7.95 2.24 11.17
C HIS A 88 -7.65 3.63 10.57
N PRO A 89 -7.03 4.57 11.31
CA PRO A 89 -6.64 5.88 10.78
C PRO A 89 -5.78 5.83 9.52
N GLY A 90 -5.00 4.75 9.35
CA GLY A 90 -4.22 4.49 8.15
C GLY A 90 -5.05 4.34 6.87
N TYR A 91 -6.26 3.75 6.95
CA TYR A 91 -7.17 3.67 5.81
C TYR A 91 -7.65 5.06 5.39
N ALA A 92 -8.08 5.88 6.34
CA ALA A 92 -8.47 7.26 6.07
C ALA A 92 -7.31 8.07 5.45
N ALA A 93 -6.09 7.89 5.95
CA ALA A 93 -4.91 8.54 5.39
C ALA A 93 -4.59 8.07 3.96
N LEU A 94 -4.81 6.78 3.64
CA LEU A 94 -4.66 6.26 2.28
C LEU A 94 -5.69 6.87 1.32
N CYS A 95 -6.96 6.96 1.75
CA CYS A 95 -8.00 7.63 0.98
C CYS A 95 -7.64 9.08 0.70
N GLU A 96 -7.29 9.84 1.75
CA GLU A 96 -6.89 11.25 1.63
C GLU A 96 -5.68 11.43 0.70
N LEU A 97 -4.70 10.51 0.76
CA LEU A 97 -3.54 10.54 -0.11
C LEU A 97 -3.96 10.35 -1.58
N LEU A 98 -4.68 9.27 -1.90
CA LEU A 98 -5.01 8.90 -3.29
C LEU A 98 -6.05 9.81 -3.93
N LEU A 99 -6.94 10.40 -3.13
CA LEU A 99 -7.93 11.36 -3.61
C LEU A 99 -7.32 12.76 -3.76
N GLY A 100 -6.34 13.13 -2.93
CA GLY A 100 -5.76 14.47 -2.90
C GLY A 100 -4.67 14.78 -3.93
N VAL A 101 -4.20 13.79 -4.70
CA VAL A 101 -3.10 13.98 -5.67
C VAL A 101 -3.40 13.32 -7.01
N ASP A 102 -2.91 13.86 -8.12
CA ASP A 102 -3.01 13.24 -9.44
C ASP A 102 -1.97 12.13 -9.66
N GLU A 103 -0.80 12.28 -9.03
CA GLU A 103 0.31 11.32 -9.07
C GLU A 103 0.73 10.94 -7.64
N ALA A 104 0.93 9.64 -7.41
CA ALA A 104 1.45 9.11 -6.15
C ALA A 104 2.56 8.09 -6.41
N HIS A 105 3.34 7.79 -5.37
CA HIS A 105 4.50 6.91 -5.45
C HIS A 105 4.27 5.67 -4.59
N MET A 106 4.43 4.48 -5.18
CA MET A 106 4.24 3.20 -4.51
C MET A 106 5.54 2.40 -4.40
N PHE A 107 5.88 1.98 -3.19
CA PHE A 107 7.09 1.22 -2.88
C PHE A 107 6.74 -0.14 -2.30
N LEU A 108 7.43 -1.18 -2.76
CA LEU A 108 7.36 -2.51 -2.13
C LEU A 108 8.63 -2.77 -1.34
N THR A 109 8.50 -2.98 -0.02
CA THR A 109 9.62 -3.22 0.88
C THR A 109 9.38 -4.39 1.84
N TYR A 110 10.39 -4.78 2.62
CA TYR A 110 10.32 -5.88 3.59
C TYR A 110 11.31 -5.65 4.73
N HIS A 111 10.89 -5.89 5.97
CA HIS A 111 11.75 -5.86 7.16
C HIS A 111 11.98 -7.26 7.74
N LEU A 112 13.19 -7.53 8.22
CA LEU A 112 13.65 -8.84 8.71
C LEU A 112 12.89 -9.38 9.93
N ILE A 113 12.24 -8.49 10.70
CA ILE A 113 11.46 -8.89 11.89
C ILE A 113 10.17 -9.60 11.52
N TYR A 114 9.67 -9.43 10.29
CA TYR A 114 8.42 -10.03 9.86
C TYR A 114 8.63 -11.43 9.27
N PRO A 115 7.62 -12.30 9.38
CA PRO A 115 7.63 -13.61 8.73
C PRO A 115 8.01 -13.54 7.25
N PRO A 116 8.67 -14.59 6.71
CA PRO A 116 9.00 -14.66 5.31
C PRO A 116 7.77 -14.46 4.41
N GLY A 117 7.92 -13.60 3.40
CA GLY A 117 6.87 -13.33 2.41
C GLY A 117 5.95 -12.16 2.76
N THR A 118 5.93 -11.69 4.01
CA THR A 118 5.30 -10.42 4.39
C THR A 118 5.92 -9.29 3.59
N ARG A 119 5.11 -8.33 3.14
CA ARG A 119 5.59 -7.14 2.43
C ARG A 119 4.92 -5.91 2.96
N ILE A 120 5.64 -4.80 2.86
CA ILE A 120 5.11 -3.47 3.15
C ILE A 120 4.88 -2.78 1.81
N ILE A 121 3.62 -2.46 1.53
CA ILE A 121 3.21 -1.64 0.40
C ILE A 121 3.08 -0.22 0.92
N THR A 122 3.93 0.67 0.46
CA THR A 122 3.92 2.08 0.83
C THR A 122 3.33 2.89 -0.30
N VAL A 123 2.43 3.81 0.00
CA VAL A 123 1.97 4.86 -0.92
C VAL A 123 2.39 6.21 -0.34
N SER A 124 2.97 7.07 -1.16
CA SER A 124 3.60 8.33 -0.75
C SER A 124 3.28 9.45 -1.74
N ARG A 125 3.12 10.67 -1.24
CA ARG A 125 3.03 11.88 -2.07
C ARG A 125 4.37 12.30 -2.66
N LYS A 126 5.48 11.83 -2.07
CA LYS A 126 6.86 12.15 -2.48
C LYS A 126 7.56 10.93 -3.08
N PRO A 127 8.44 11.12 -4.08
CA PRO A 127 9.26 10.03 -4.61
C PRO A 127 10.23 9.51 -3.53
N PRO A 128 10.66 8.24 -3.63
CA PRO A 128 11.62 7.68 -2.71
C PRO A 128 13.03 8.15 -3.09
N LEU A 129 14.02 7.89 -2.23
CA LEU A 129 15.42 8.20 -2.54
C LEU A 129 15.90 7.40 -3.76
N PRO A 130 16.31 8.04 -4.87
CA PRO A 130 16.68 7.33 -6.11
C PRO A 130 17.86 6.37 -5.96
N LEU A 131 18.73 6.61 -4.97
CA LEU A 131 19.87 5.74 -4.67
C LEU A 131 19.43 4.37 -4.11
N LEU A 132 18.23 4.31 -3.51
CA LEU A 132 17.74 3.11 -2.82
C LEU A 132 16.68 2.37 -3.64
N TYR A 133 16.11 3.02 -4.65
CA TYR A 133 14.97 2.52 -5.40
C TYR A 133 15.13 2.66 -6.91
N LYS A 134 14.70 1.62 -7.61
CA LYS A 134 14.54 1.61 -9.06
C LYS A 134 13.07 1.89 -9.41
N GLU A 135 12.83 2.88 -10.26
CA GLU A 135 11.51 3.11 -10.83
C GLU A 135 11.16 1.99 -11.82
N MET A 136 9.91 1.53 -11.74
CA MET A 136 9.29 0.54 -12.62
C MET A 136 8.26 1.24 -13.52
N ALA A 137 7.69 0.50 -14.48
CA ALA A 137 6.61 1.03 -15.30
C ALA A 137 5.48 1.59 -14.40
N PRO A 138 4.99 2.81 -14.66
CA PRO A 138 3.88 3.37 -13.88
C PRO A 138 2.63 2.51 -14.02
N LEU A 139 1.73 2.63 -13.03
CA LEU A 139 0.45 1.95 -13.02
C LEU A 139 -0.66 3.01 -13.03
N PRO A 140 -1.40 3.18 -14.14
CA PRO A 140 -2.62 3.97 -14.12
C PRO A 140 -3.67 3.24 -13.29
N ILE A 141 -4.43 3.98 -12.49
CA ILE A 141 -5.59 3.47 -11.75
C ILE A 141 -6.75 4.46 -11.87
N SER A 142 -7.98 3.95 -11.74
CA SER A 142 -9.18 4.77 -11.61
C SER A 142 -9.59 4.79 -10.14
N VAL A 143 -9.73 5.96 -9.55
CA VAL A 143 -10.16 6.15 -8.15
C VAL A 143 -11.52 6.83 -8.09
N THR A 144 -12.48 6.27 -7.36
CA THR A 144 -13.81 6.84 -7.10
C THR A 144 -14.16 6.79 -5.62
N GLU A 145 -15.10 7.63 -5.19
CA GLU A 145 -15.76 7.58 -3.88
C GLU A 145 -17.22 7.13 -4.05
#